data_AF-A0AAX1U6Z6-F1
#
_entry.id   AF-A0AAX1U6Z6-F1
#
_cell.length_a   1.000
_cell.length_b   1.000
_cell.length_c   1.000
_cell.angle_alpha   90.00
_cell.angle_beta   90.00
_cell.angle_gamma   90.00
#
_symmetry.space_group_name_H-M   'P 1'
#
loop_
_entity.id
_entity.type
_entity.pdbx_description
1 polymer ?
#
loop_
_entity_poly.entity_id
_entity_poly.type
_entity_poly.pdbx_seq_one_letter_code
_entity_poly.pdbx_strand_id
1 'polypeptide(L)'
;MGIIARFKDIMTANINALLDKCEDPSKMIDEYMRQVTEQLAEVKKETASIMAEEKRTARLVEENKEQIAKYDGLARKALTAGNEGDAKVFLEKKQQYEASGADLEKSYAVAHENAVKMRQMHDKLTNDLKSLEQRRTNVKAKVAVAKTQEKINKVTGSMDAASGSMRAFERMEEKADRMLDEANAVAELNEEPADAASELEAKYAGSSASVDEALEKMKQEMGL
;
A
#
# COMPACT_ATOMS: atom_id res chain seq x y z
N MET A 1 10.84 -13.63 -25.87
CA MET A 1 10.68 -12.17 -25.72
C MET A 1 11.51 -11.73 -24.54
N GLY A 2 12.52 -10.87 -24.73
CA GLY A 2 13.32 -10.37 -23.61
C GLY A 2 12.53 -9.43 -22.71
N ILE A 3 12.97 -9.24 -21.47
CA ILE A 3 12.32 -8.37 -20.47
C ILE A 3 12.19 -6.92 -20.96
N ILE A 4 13.15 -6.47 -21.77
CA ILE A 4 13.11 -5.15 -22.43
C ILE A 4 11.94 -5.04 -23.44
N ALA A 5 11.61 -6.13 -24.15
CA ALA A 5 10.48 -6.13 -25.09
C ALA A 5 9.15 -6.08 -24.34
N ARG A 6 9.01 -6.87 -23.27
CA ARG A 6 7.82 -6.85 -22.39
C ARG A 6 7.63 -5.49 -21.74
N PHE A 7 8.72 -4.85 -21.29
CA PHE A 7 8.69 -3.48 -20.77
C PHE A 7 8.17 -2.48 -21.81
N LYS A 8 8.67 -2.55 -23.05
CA LYS A 8 8.21 -1.68 -24.13
C LYS A 8 6.72 -1.87 -24.39
N ASP A 9 6.23 -3.11 -24.36
CA ASP A 9 4.81 -3.42 -24.53
C ASP A 9 3.97 -2.85 -23.38
N ILE A 10 4.43 -2.90 -22.13
CA ILE A 10 3.75 -2.25 -20.99
C ILE A 10 3.70 -0.73 -21.16
N MET A 11 4.83 -0.08 -21.44
CA MET A 11 4.91 1.37 -21.60
C MET A 11 4.06 1.88 -22.78
N THR A 12 3.94 1.08 -23.84
CA THR A 12 3.20 1.44 -25.05
C THR A 12 1.76 0.97 -25.05
N ALA A 13 1.37 0.08 -24.12
CA ALA A 13 -0.02 -0.29 -23.89
C ALA A 13 -0.78 0.95 -23.43
N ASN A 14 -1.43 1.61 -24.38
CA ASN A 14 -2.31 2.72 -24.10
C ASN A 14 -3.52 2.17 -23.36
N ILE A 15 -3.47 2.24 -22.02
CA ILE A 15 -4.51 1.73 -21.11
C ILE A 15 -5.90 2.25 -21.50
N ASN A 16 -5.98 3.45 -22.08
CA ASN A 16 -7.24 4.01 -22.59
C ASN A 16 -7.81 3.17 -23.74
N ALA A 17 -6.97 2.74 -24.69
CA ALA A 17 -7.38 1.88 -25.80
C ALA A 17 -7.74 0.44 -25.36
N LEU A 18 -7.12 -0.04 -24.27
CA LEU A 18 -7.47 -1.32 -23.64
C LEU A 18 -8.81 -1.23 -22.87
N LEU A 19 -9.08 -0.10 -22.22
CA LEU A 19 -10.32 0.14 -21.49
C LEU A 19 -11.53 0.33 -22.41
N ASP A 20 -11.36 1.01 -23.54
CA ASP A 20 -12.44 1.31 -24.49
C ASP A 20 -13.05 0.06 -25.16
N LYS A 21 -12.36 -1.08 -25.13
CA LYS A 21 -12.80 -2.33 -25.78
C LYS A 21 -13.28 -3.42 -24.81
N CYS A 22 -13.29 -3.16 -23.51
CA CYS A 22 -13.55 -4.20 -22.52
C CYS A 22 -14.89 -4.04 -21.80
N GLU A 23 -15.59 -5.17 -21.66
CA GLU A 23 -16.92 -5.31 -21.07
C GLU A 23 -16.90 -5.11 -19.53
N ASP A 24 -15.78 -5.42 -18.86
CA ASP A 24 -15.56 -5.13 -17.43
C ASP A 24 -14.21 -4.40 -17.22
N PRO A 25 -14.22 -3.04 -17.24
CA PRO A 25 -13.00 -2.24 -17.07
C PRO A 25 -12.36 -2.39 -15.69
N SER A 26 -13.09 -2.84 -14.67
CA SER A 26 -12.53 -3.07 -13.33
C SER A 26 -11.63 -4.30 -13.30
N LYS A 27 -12.07 -5.42 -13.90
CA LYS A 27 -11.28 -6.66 -13.96
C LYS A 27 -10.04 -6.51 -14.82
N MET A 28 -10.13 -5.77 -15.92
CA MET A 28 -8.98 -5.54 -16.82
C MET A 28 -7.85 -4.76 -16.14
N ILE A 29 -8.19 -3.70 -15.39
CA ILE A 29 -7.16 -2.97 -14.64
C ILE A 29 -6.56 -3.84 -13.54
N ASP A 30 -7.36 -4.68 -12.87
CA ASP A 30 -6.85 -5.63 -11.86
C ASP A 30 -5.84 -6.62 -12.47
N GLU A 31 -6.14 -7.17 -13.65
CA GLU A 31 -5.23 -8.08 -14.37
C GLU A 31 -3.96 -7.37 -14.84
N TYR A 32 -4.08 -6.17 -15.40
CA TYR A 32 -2.93 -5.38 -15.83
C TYR A 32 -2.04 -4.99 -14.63
N MET A 33 -2.64 -4.60 -13.50
CA MET A 33 -1.92 -4.34 -12.24
C MET A 33 -1.13 -5.56 -11.77
N ARG A 34 -1.72 -6.76 -11.86
CA ARG A 34 -1.02 -8.01 -11.54
C ARG A 34 0.20 -8.20 -12.44
N GLN A 35 0.02 -8.08 -13.76
CA GLN A 35 1.11 -8.27 -14.73
C GLN A 35 2.25 -7.26 -14.53
N VAL A 36 1.94 -5.98 -14.31
CA VAL A 36 2.96 -4.94 -14.04
C VAL A 36 3.68 -5.23 -12.72
N THR A 37 2.98 -5.69 -11.68
CA THR A 37 3.58 -6.03 -10.38
C THR A 37 4.53 -7.22 -10.48
N GLU A 38 4.15 -8.27 -11.20
CA GLU A 38 5.00 -9.45 -11.45
C GLU A 38 6.26 -9.05 -12.23
N GLN A 39 6.11 -8.23 -13.29
CA GLN A 39 7.25 -7.76 -14.07
C GLN A 39 8.15 -6.82 -13.28
N LEU A 40 7.61 -5.99 -12.40
CA LEU A 40 8.42 -5.16 -11.50
C LEU A 40 9.28 -6.01 -10.57
N ALA A 41 8.76 -7.13 -10.06
CA ALA A 41 9.53 -8.06 -9.24
C ALA A 41 10.68 -8.70 -10.03
N GLU A 42 10.42 -9.12 -11.27
CA GLU A 42 11.43 -9.69 -12.17
C GLU A 42 12.51 -8.64 -12.52
N VAL A 43 12.11 -7.45 -12.97
CA VAL A 43 13.01 -6.35 -13.28
C VAL A 43 13.84 -5.93 -12.07
N LYS A 44 13.26 -5.91 -10.86
CA LYS A 44 14.01 -5.61 -9.63
C LYS A 44 15.10 -6.64 -9.35
N LYS A 45 14.81 -7.94 -9.53
CA LYS A 45 15.79 -9.01 -9.37
C LYS A 45 16.92 -8.90 -10.38
N GLU A 46 16.59 -8.66 -11.65
CA GLU A 46 17.61 -8.49 -12.70
C GLU A 46 18.42 -7.22 -12.51
N THR A 47 17.76 -6.10 -12.18
CA THR A 47 18.42 -4.83 -11.88
C THR A 47 19.43 -5.01 -10.75
N ALA A 48 19.06 -5.74 -9.68
CA ALA A 48 19.98 -6.04 -8.59
C ALA A 48 21.20 -6.88 -9.06
N SER A 49 20.98 -7.86 -9.93
CA SER A 49 22.06 -8.68 -10.51
C SER A 49 23.02 -7.84 -11.36
N ILE A 50 22.48 -6.99 -12.24
CA ILE A 50 23.29 -6.12 -13.11
C ILE A 50 24.03 -5.05 -12.28
N MET A 51 23.39 -4.47 -11.26
CA MET A 51 24.07 -3.55 -10.34
C MET A 51 25.18 -4.23 -9.52
N ALA A 52 25.00 -5.51 -9.16
CA ALA A 52 26.05 -6.27 -8.50
C ALA A 52 27.24 -6.51 -9.44
N GLU A 53 26.98 -6.77 -10.73
CA GLU A 53 28.00 -6.91 -11.76
C GLU A 53 28.74 -5.59 -12.04
N GLU A 54 28.02 -4.47 -12.12
CA GLU A 54 28.60 -3.13 -12.18
C GLU A 54 29.55 -2.88 -10.99
N LYS A 55 29.08 -3.16 -9.76
CA LYS A 55 29.92 -2.98 -8.55
C LYS A 55 31.11 -3.93 -8.50
N ARG A 56 30.99 -5.13 -9.07
CA ARG A 56 32.09 -6.09 -9.20
C ARG A 56 33.14 -5.58 -10.19
N THR A 57 32.72 -5.17 -11.39
CA THR A 57 33.63 -4.65 -12.42
C THR A 57 34.29 -3.34 -11.99
N ALA A 58 33.56 -2.46 -11.31
CA ALA A 58 34.12 -1.24 -10.71
C ALA A 58 35.26 -1.56 -9.71
N ARG A 59 35.06 -2.56 -8.84
CA ARG A 59 36.11 -3.01 -7.90
C ARG A 59 37.33 -3.54 -8.62
N LEU A 60 37.15 -4.34 -9.67
CA LEU A 60 38.28 -4.84 -10.46
C LEU A 60 39.08 -3.72 -11.15
N VAL A 61 38.39 -2.69 -11.65
CA VAL A 61 39.04 -1.49 -12.21
C VAL A 61 39.85 -0.77 -11.13
N GLU A 62 39.30 -0.61 -9.93
CA GLU A 62 40.00 0.07 -8.83
C GLU A 62 41.20 -0.74 -8.33
N GLU A 63 41.04 -2.05 -8.12
CA GLU A 63 42.14 -2.94 -7.76
C GLU A 63 43.27 -2.89 -8.80
N ASN A 64 42.94 -2.84 -10.09
CA ASN A 64 43.92 -2.70 -11.16
C ASN A 64 44.66 -1.35 -11.08
N LYS A 65 43.94 -0.25 -10.82
CA LYS A 65 44.54 1.08 -10.63
C LYS A 65 45.46 1.12 -9.40
N GLU A 66 45.07 0.46 -8.31
CA GLU A 66 45.91 0.30 -7.13
C GLU A 66 47.20 -0.48 -7.44
N GLN A 67 47.12 -1.57 -8.21
CA GLN A 67 48.33 -2.29 -8.63
C GLN A 67 49.24 -1.41 -9.49
N ILE A 68 48.70 -0.66 -10.45
CA ILE A 68 49.47 0.27 -11.28
C ILE A 68 50.20 1.29 -10.38
N ALA A 69 49.50 1.91 -9.43
CA ALA A 69 50.09 2.88 -8.51
C ALA A 69 51.16 2.24 -7.62
N LYS A 70 50.94 1.01 -7.14
CA LYS A 70 51.90 0.26 -6.33
C LYS A 70 53.19 -0.02 -7.10
N TYR A 71 53.10 -0.52 -8.33
CA TYR A 71 54.28 -0.81 -9.15
C TYR A 71 55.00 0.46 -9.60
N ASP A 72 54.27 1.56 -9.87
CA ASP A 72 54.87 2.87 -10.13
C ASP A 72 55.69 3.36 -8.92
N GLY A 73 55.12 3.25 -7.71
CA GLY A 73 55.82 3.60 -6.47
C GLY A 73 57.05 2.74 -6.20
N LEU A 74 56.98 1.43 -6.46
CA LEU A 74 58.12 0.51 -6.33
C LEU A 74 59.22 0.82 -7.35
N ALA A 75 58.86 1.09 -8.61
CA ALA A 75 59.80 1.48 -9.65
C ALA A 75 60.56 2.76 -9.28
N ARG A 76 59.85 3.79 -8.77
CA ARG A 76 60.47 5.04 -8.29
C ARG A 76 61.45 4.79 -7.15
N LYS A 77 61.09 3.94 -6.18
CA LYS A 77 61.97 3.58 -5.05
C LYS A 77 63.22 2.84 -5.53
N ALA A 78 63.08 1.89 -6.46
CA ALA A 78 64.21 1.16 -7.04
C ALA A 78 65.16 2.11 -7.78
N LEU A 79 64.63 3.06 -8.55
CA LEU A 79 65.44 4.10 -9.22
C LEU A 79 66.18 4.99 -8.22
N THR A 80 65.53 5.44 -7.14
CA THR A 80 66.18 6.25 -6.10
C THR A 80 67.28 5.48 -5.35
N ALA A 81 67.19 4.16 -5.31
CA ALA A 81 68.21 3.28 -4.74
C ALA A 81 69.34 2.93 -5.73
N GLY A 82 69.27 3.39 -6.99
CA GLY A 82 70.24 3.07 -8.04
C GLY A 82 70.06 1.69 -8.69
N ASN A 83 69.00 0.95 -8.34
CA ASN A 83 68.73 -0.37 -8.88
C ASN A 83 67.87 -0.28 -10.16
N GLU A 84 68.50 0.05 -11.28
CA GLU A 84 67.81 0.19 -12.57
C GLU A 84 67.20 -1.13 -13.09
N GLY A 85 67.83 -2.26 -12.78
CA GLY A 85 67.31 -3.59 -13.15
C GLY A 85 65.95 -3.88 -12.52
N ASP A 86 65.82 -3.67 -11.21
CA ASP A 86 64.57 -3.86 -10.47
C ASP A 86 63.48 -2.88 -10.93
N ALA A 87 63.87 -1.63 -11.21
CA ALA A 87 62.95 -0.62 -11.72
C ALA A 87 62.33 -1.03 -13.07
N LYS A 88 63.11 -1.61 -13.99
CA LYS A 88 62.58 -2.12 -15.27
C LYS A 88 61.56 -3.24 -15.06
N VAL A 89 61.83 -4.19 -14.17
CA VAL A 89 60.90 -5.29 -13.86
C VAL A 89 59.57 -4.77 -13.30
N PHE A 90 59.62 -3.78 -12.40
CA PHE A 90 58.40 -3.16 -11.88
C PHE A 90 57.62 -2.38 -12.95
N LEU A 91 58.32 -1.69 -13.86
CA LEU A 91 57.68 -0.98 -14.97
C LEU A 91 57.05 -1.95 -15.99
N GLU A 92 57.69 -3.09 -16.28
CA GLU A 92 57.09 -4.15 -17.10
C GLU A 92 55.81 -4.69 -16.46
N LYS A 93 55.82 -4.91 -15.14
CA LYS A 93 54.62 -5.32 -14.40
C LYS A 93 53.53 -4.26 -14.44
N LYS A 94 53.88 -2.99 -14.25
CA LYS A 94 52.94 -1.87 -14.40
C LYS A 94 52.30 -1.87 -15.79
N GLN A 95 53.09 -2.04 -16.84
CA GLN A 95 52.60 -2.05 -18.22
C GLN A 95 51.64 -3.22 -18.49
N GLN A 96 51.86 -4.39 -17.87
CA GLN A 96 50.91 -5.51 -17.92
C GLN A 96 49.55 -5.16 -17.30
N TYR A 97 49.53 -4.49 -16.14
CA TYR A 97 48.30 -4.02 -15.50
C TYR A 97 47.64 -2.86 -16.27
N GLU A 98 48.41 -1.98 -16.89
CA GLU A 98 47.85 -0.94 -17.77
C GLU A 98 47.16 -1.54 -18.99
N ALA A 99 47.77 -2.55 -19.62
CA ALA A 99 47.15 -3.28 -20.73
C ALA A 99 45.86 -4.00 -20.30
N SER A 100 45.87 -4.70 -19.15
CA SER A 100 44.67 -5.35 -18.61
C SER A 100 43.60 -4.35 -18.15
N GLY A 101 44.01 -3.15 -17.72
CA GLY A 101 43.12 -2.11 -17.24
C GLY A 101 42.16 -1.62 -18.33
N ALA A 102 42.65 -1.49 -19.56
CA ALA A 102 41.83 -1.04 -20.69
C ALA A 102 40.63 -1.98 -20.96
N ASP A 103 40.80 -3.29 -20.82
CA ASP A 103 39.72 -4.25 -21.01
C ASP A 103 38.76 -4.30 -19.81
N LEU A 104 39.28 -4.13 -18.59
CA LEU A 104 38.46 -3.98 -17.38
C LEU A 104 37.59 -2.73 -17.44
N GLU A 105 38.12 -1.61 -17.94
CA GLU A 105 37.37 -0.36 -18.11
C GLU A 105 36.27 -0.49 -19.16
N LYS A 106 36.52 -1.18 -20.28
CA LYS A 106 35.46 -1.50 -21.26
C LYS A 106 34.37 -2.36 -20.64
N SER A 107 34.75 -3.39 -19.88
CA SER A 107 33.79 -4.27 -19.20
C SER A 107 32.94 -3.50 -18.19
N TYR A 108 33.55 -2.62 -17.40
CA TYR A 108 32.85 -1.73 -16.49
C TYR A 108 31.91 -0.77 -17.23
N ALA A 109 32.34 -0.15 -18.34
CA ALA A 109 31.51 0.76 -19.11
C ALA A 109 30.22 0.09 -19.61
N VAL A 110 30.32 -1.13 -20.13
CA VAL A 110 29.17 -1.92 -20.57
C VAL A 110 28.26 -2.29 -19.39
N ALA A 111 28.84 -2.74 -18.26
CA ALA A 111 28.07 -3.08 -17.07
C ALA A 111 27.36 -1.86 -16.48
N HIS A 112 28.02 -0.71 -16.45
CA HIS A 112 27.47 0.56 -15.99
C HIS A 112 26.32 1.04 -16.88
N GLU A 113 26.50 1.02 -18.21
CA GLU A 113 25.42 1.40 -19.14
C GLU A 113 24.19 0.51 -18.97
N ASN A 114 24.39 -0.80 -18.81
CA ASN A 114 23.31 -1.74 -18.56
C ASN A 114 22.63 -1.47 -17.20
N ALA A 115 23.39 -1.20 -16.15
CA ALA A 115 22.85 -0.88 -14.82
C ALA A 115 22.01 0.41 -14.86
N VAL A 116 22.48 1.45 -15.56
CA VAL A 116 21.74 2.70 -15.74
C VAL A 116 20.42 2.46 -16.46
N LYS A 117 20.42 1.71 -17.57
CA LYS A 117 19.20 1.36 -18.31
C LYS A 117 18.22 0.57 -17.43
N MET A 118 18.71 -0.41 -16.67
CA MET A 118 17.86 -1.21 -15.76
C MET A 118 17.25 -0.37 -14.65
N ARG A 119 18.01 0.55 -14.04
CA ARG A 119 17.50 1.47 -13.04
C ARG A 119 16.41 2.39 -13.62
N GLN A 120 16.64 2.95 -14.81
CA GLN A 120 15.64 3.78 -15.48
C GLN A 120 14.34 3.00 -15.78
N MET A 121 14.44 1.74 -16.17
CA MET A 121 13.26 0.88 -16.38
C MET A 121 12.52 0.59 -15.08
N HIS A 122 13.25 0.25 -14.01
CA HIS A 122 12.68 0.04 -12.69
C HIS A 122 11.91 1.29 -12.20
N ASP A 123 12.51 2.48 -12.35
CA ASP A 123 11.91 3.73 -11.90
C ASP A 123 10.66 4.08 -12.71
N LYS A 124 10.69 3.86 -14.03
CA LYS A 124 9.50 4.02 -14.89
C LYS A 124 8.37 3.08 -14.48
N LEU A 125 8.64 1.78 -14.34
CA LEU A 125 7.62 0.80 -13.91
C LEU A 125 7.03 1.14 -12.54
N THR A 126 7.87 1.61 -11.62
CA THR A 126 7.40 2.04 -10.29
C THR A 126 6.47 3.24 -10.38
N ASN A 127 6.77 4.21 -11.25
CA ASN A 127 5.91 5.38 -11.46
C ASN A 127 4.61 5.02 -12.19
N ASP A 128 4.68 4.12 -13.18
CA ASP A 128 3.50 3.64 -13.90
C ASP A 128 2.57 2.87 -12.97
N LEU A 129 3.11 2.02 -12.10
CA LEU A 129 2.34 1.30 -11.09
C LEU A 129 1.56 2.27 -10.20
N LYS A 130 2.19 3.35 -9.71
CA LYS A 130 1.51 4.39 -8.90
C LYS A 130 0.40 5.09 -9.68
N SER A 131 0.65 5.44 -10.94
CA SER A 131 -0.35 6.05 -11.82
C SER A 131 -1.54 5.11 -12.07
N LEU A 132 -1.25 3.83 -12.25
CA LEU A 132 -2.25 2.78 -12.44
C LEU A 132 -3.10 2.54 -11.20
N GLU A 133 -2.53 2.59 -9.99
CA GLU A 133 -3.27 2.48 -8.74
C GLU A 133 -4.30 3.60 -8.60
N GLN A 134 -3.92 4.83 -8.95
CA GLN A 134 -4.84 5.97 -8.96
C GLN A 134 -5.96 5.78 -9.98
N ARG A 135 -5.61 5.36 -11.21
CA ARG A 135 -6.59 5.09 -12.28
C ARG A 135 -7.53 3.95 -11.90
N ARG A 136 -7.02 2.87 -11.31
CA ARG A 136 -7.80 1.73 -10.80
C ARG A 136 -8.86 2.20 -9.82
N THR A 137 -8.49 3.05 -8.87
CA THR A 137 -9.40 3.57 -7.85
C THR A 137 -10.50 4.41 -8.51
N ASN A 138 -10.14 5.28 -9.45
CA ASN A 138 -11.09 6.11 -10.20
C ASN A 138 -12.06 5.26 -11.04
N VAL A 139 -11.55 4.26 -11.76
CA VAL A 139 -12.36 3.37 -12.60
C VAL A 139 -13.30 2.53 -11.74
N LYS A 140 -12.84 1.96 -10.63
CA LYS A 140 -13.72 1.22 -9.71
C LYS A 140 -14.83 2.10 -9.14
N ALA A 141 -14.52 3.34 -8.75
CA ALA A 141 -15.53 4.30 -8.29
C ALA A 141 -16.55 4.63 -9.40
N LYS A 142 -16.09 4.92 -10.62
CA LYS A 142 -16.98 5.17 -11.78
C LYS A 142 -17.85 3.98 -12.11
N VAL A 143 -17.29 2.77 -12.11
CA VAL A 143 -18.06 1.53 -12.35
C VAL A 143 -19.10 1.30 -11.26
N ALA A 144 -18.78 1.58 -10.00
CA ALA A 144 -19.75 1.51 -8.91
C ALA A 144 -20.90 2.52 -9.09
N VAL A 145 -20.58 3.78 -9.41
CA VAL A 145 -21.58 4.82 -9.71
C VAL A 145 -22.44 4.43 -10.91
N ALA A 146 -21.84 3.94 -12.00
CA ALA A 146 -22.56 3.49 -13.19
C ALA A 146 -23.49 2.32 -12.88
N LYS A 147 -23.05 1.31 -12.13
CA LYS A 147 -23.89 0.19 -11.68
C LYS A 147 -25.04 0.65 -10.79
N THR A 148 -24.80 1.61 -9.90
CA THR A 148 -25.86 2.21 -9.06
C THR A 148 -26.85 2.98 -9.92
N GLN A 149 -26.39 3.79 -10.87
CA GLN A 149 -27.26 4.53 -11.79
C GLN A 149 -28.05 3.57 -12.70
N GLU A 150 -27.46 2.48 -13.17
CA GLU A 150 -28.15 1.46 -13.94
C GLU A 150 -29.21 0.76 -13.10
N LYS A 151 -28.93 0.43 -11.83
CA LYS A 151 -29.93 -0.09 -10.90
C LYS A 151 -31.06 0.91 -10.67
N ILE A 152 -30.73 2.18 -10.42
CA ILE A 152 -31.73 3.25 -10.27
C ILE A 152 -32.55 3.33 -11.56
N ASN A 153 -31.94 3.45 -12.74
CA ASN A 153 -32.65 3.53 -14.02
C ASN A 153 -33.45 2.25 -14.36
N LYS A 154 -33.04 1.07 -13.93
CA LYS A 154 -33.85 -0.16 -14.04
C LYS A 154 -35.05 -0.10 -13.10
N VAL A 155 -34.86 0.36 -11.87
CA VAL A 155 -35.95 0.60 -10.91
C VAL A 155 -36.88 1.70 -11.42
N THR A 156 -36.36 2.81 -11.96
CA THR A 156 -37.12 3.97 -12.47
C THR A 156 -37.74 3.72 -13.85
N GLY A 157 -37.10 2.94 -14.72
CA GLY A 157 -37.71 2.41 -15.94
C GLY A 157 -38.78 1.36 -15.65
N SER A 158 -38.74 0.76 -14.46
CA SER A 158 -39.85 0.01 -13.87
C SER A 158 -40.84 0.90 -13.10
N MET A 159 -40.58 2.22 -13.00
CA MET A 159 -41.46 3.22 -12.38
C MET A 159 -42.38 3.93 -13.39
N ASP A 160 -42.30 3.69 -14.70
CA ASP A 160 -43.49 3.91 -15.55
C ASP A 160 -44.61 2.87 -15.21
N ALA A 161 -44.29 1.83 -14.43
CA ALA A 161 -45.24 0.99 -13.71
C ALA A 161 -45.44 1.40 -12.22
N ALA A 162 -45.08 2.65 -11.84
CA ALA A 162 -45.18 3.19 -10.46
C ALA A 162 -46.59 3.57 -10.00
N SER A 163 -47.61 2.78 -10.34
CA SER A 163 -48.81 2.71 -9.49
C SER A 163 -48.69 1.59 -8.43
N GLY A 164 -47.75 0.65 -8.59
CA GLY A 164 -47.56 -0.48 -7.67
C GLY A 164 -46.48 -0.31 -6.60
N SER A 165 -45.49 0.56 -6.82
CA SER A 165 -44.28 0.65 -5.97
C SER A 165 -44.45 1.49 -4.70
N MET A 166 -45.40 2.45 -4.68
CA MET A 166 -45.77 3.17 -3.45
C MET A 166 -46.37 2.20 -2.42
N ARG A 167 -47.17 1.22 -2.87
CA ARG A 167 -47.70 0.12 -2.03
C ARG A 167 -46.62 -0.88 -1.57
N ALA A 168 -45.49 -0.98 -2.27
CA ALA A 168 -44.39 -1.85 -1.85
C ALA A 168 -43.53 -1.17 -0.78
N PHE A 169 -43.37 0.16 -0.87
CA PHE A 169 -42.80 0.98 0.20
C PHE A 169 -43.70 1.03 1.43
N GLU A 170 -45.01 1.30 1.29
CA GLU A 170 -45.99 1.24 2.40
C GLU A 170 -46.00 -0.13 3.09
N ARG A 171 -45.91 -1.25 2.34
CA ARG A 171 -45.84 -2.59 2.95
C ARG A 171 -44.52 -2.88 3.65
N MET A 172 -43.44 -2.22 3.25
CA MET A 172 -42.14 -2.38 3.88
C MET A 172 -42.02 -1.51 5.13
N GLU A 173 -42.63 -0.32 5.10
CA GLU A 173 -42.83 0.57 6.24
C GLU A 173 -43.75 -0.08 7.28
N GLU A 174 -44.92 -0.60 6.87
CA GLU A 174 -45.86 -1.32 7.75
C GLU A 174 -45.30 -2.66 8.29
N LYS A 175 -44.26 -3.21 7.65
CA LYS A 175 -43.52 -4.37 8.16
C LYS A 175 -42.41 -3.95 9.13
N ALA A 176 -41.74 -2.83 8.86
CA ALA A 176 -40.77 -2.24 9.78
C ALA A 176 -41.44 -1.75 11.06
N ASP A 177 -42.59 -1.07 10.95
CA ASP A 177 -43.40 -0.63 12.08
C ASP A 177 -43.88 -1.83 12.90
N ARG A 178 -44.39 -2.89 12.26
CA ARG A 178 -44.73 -4.14 12.98
C ARG A 178 -43.55 -4.77 13.68
N MET A 179 -42.37 -4.81 13.05
CA MET A 179 -41.16 -5.32 13.71
C MET A 179 -40.70 -4.44 14.88
N LEU A 180 -40.94 -3.14 14.80
CA LEU A 180 -40.59 -2.17 15.83
C LEU A 180 -41.58 -2.23 17.01
N ASP A 181 -42.88 -2.38 16.72
CA ASP A 181 -43.94 -2.62 17.70
C ASP A 181 -43.77 -3.98 18.39
N GLU A 182 -43.42 -5.03 17.65
CA GLU A 182 -43.17 -6.37 18.20
C GLU A 182 -41.89 -6.38 19.04
N ALA A 183 -40.85 -5.63 18.64
CA ALA A 183 -39.65 -5.44 19.45
C ALA A 183 -39.91 -4.61 20.72
N ASN A 184 -40.76 -3.58 20.64
CA ASN A 184 -41.18 -2.79 21.79
C ASN A 184 -42.08 -3.59 22.74
N ALA A 185 -43.02 -4.38 22.21
CA ALA A 185 -43.86 -5.28 23.01
C ALA A 185 -43.03 -6.40 23.67
N VAL A 186 -41.99 -6.90 23.01
CA VAL A 186 -41.03 -7.84 23.59
C VAL A 186 -40.13 -7.15 24.63
N ALA A 187 -39.83 -5.85 24.48
CA ALA A 187 -39.13 -5.08 25.50
C ALA A 187 -40.02 -4.84 26.73
N GLU A 188 -41.31 -4.50 26.54
CA GLU A 188 -42.31 -4.39 27.62
C GLU A 188 -42.62 -5.74 28.29
N LEU A 189 -42.51 -6.87 27.58
CA LEU A 189 -42.63 -8.23 28.15
C LEU A 189 -41.36 -8.70 28.88
N ASN A 190 -40.19 -8.12 28.57
CA ASN A 190 -38.92 -8.41 29.24
C ASN A 190 -38.59 -7.41 30.35
N GLU A 191 -39.32 -6.29 30.46
CA GLU A 191 -39.51 -5.63 31.73
C GLU A 191 -40.35 -6.56 32.60
N GLU A 192 -39.70 -7.29 33.51
CA GLU A 192 -40.40 -8.02 34.56
C GLU A 192 -41.42 -7.07 35.22
N PRO A 193 -42.65 -7.53 35.55
CA PRO A 193 -43.56 -6.72 36.33
C PRO A 193 -42.85 -6.39 37.63
N ALA A 194 -42.57 -5.10 37.85
CA ALA A 194 -42.06 -4.63 39.13
C ALA A 194 -42.97 -5.19 40.22
N ASP A 195 -42.39 -6.01 41.09
CA ASP A 195 -43.09 -6.60 42.23
C ASP A 195 -43.67 -5.44 43.05
N ALA A 196 -45.00 -5.33 43.09
CA ALA A 196 -45.69 -4.28 43.82
C ALA A 196 -45.32 -4.26 45.32
N ALA A 197 -44.70 -5.33 45.83
CA ALA A 197 -44.12 -5.39 47.17
C ALA A 197 -42.84 -4.54 47.32
N SER A 198 -41.99 -4.43 46.29
CA SER A 198 -40.72 -3.68 46.33
C SER A 198 -40.91 -2.16 46.29
N GLU A 199 -41.92 -1.66 45.55
CA GLU A 199 -42.30 -0.24 45.58
C GLU A 199 -42.98 0.17 46.89
N LEU A 200 -43.70 -0.75 47.56
CA LEU A 200 -44.27 -0.53 48.88
C LEU A 200 -43.18 -0.53 49.97
N GLU A 201 -42.18 -1.40 49.92
CA GLU A 201 -41.03 -1.37 50.85
C GLU A 201 -40.24 -0.05 50.75
N ALA A 202 -39.95 0.42 49.53
CA ALA A 202 -39.23 1.69 49.35
C ALA A 202 -40.04 2.92 49.82
N LYS A 203 -41.37 2.87 49.70
CA LYS A 203 -42.28 3.94 50.14
C LYS A 203 -42.48 3.99 51.66
N TYR A 204 -42.30 2.87 52.37
CA TYR A 204 -42.43 2.79 53.84
C TYR A 204 -41.09 2.70 54.58
N ALA A 205 -39.97 2.42 53.90
CA ALA A 205 -38.62 2.42 54.49
C ALA A 205 -38.02 3.84 54.69
N GLY A 206 -38.78 4.90 54.42
CA GLY A 206 -38.32 6.29 54.50
C GLY A 206 -39.33 7.25 55.14
N SER A 207 -39.90 6.90 56.30
CA SER A 207 -40.55 7.86 57.20
C SER A 207 -39.68 8.11 58.43
N SER A 208 -38.69 8.99 58.28
CA SER A 208 -37.92 9.54 59.41
C SER A 208 -37.81 11.06 59.32
N ALA A 209 -38.92 11.73 58.98
CA ALA A 209 -38.99 13.20 58.93
C ALA A 209 -40.08 13.82 59.83
N SER A 210 -40.79 13.03 60.66
CA SER A 210 -41.73 13.58 61.67
C SER A 210 -41.35 13.28 63.12
N VAL A 211 -40.40 12.38 63.36
CA VAL A 211 -39.90 12.05 64.72
C VAL A 211 -38.74 12.96 65.12
N ASP A 212 -38.01 13.52 64.15
CA ASP A 212 -36.99 14.55 64.40
C ASP A 212 -37.60 15.81 65.06
N GLU A 213 -38.80 16.26 64.68
CA GLU A 213 -39.41 17.48 65.25
C GLU A 213 -39.99 17.33 66.68
N ALA A 214 -40.44 16.12 67.05
CA ALA A 214 -41.06 15.90 68.36
C ALA A 214 -40.03 15.72 69.48
N LEU A 215 -38.86 15.15 69.17
CA LEU A 215 -37.76 14.94 70.11
C LEU A 215 -36.95 16.24 70.36
N GLU A 216 -36.94 17.15 69.37
CA GLU A 216 -36.36 18.50 69.51
C GLU A 216 -37.09 19.32 70.59
N LYS A 217 -38.42 19.19 70.70
CA LYS A 217 -39.22 19.92 71.71
C LYS A 217 -39.02 19.42 73.14
N MET A 218 -38.93 18.11 73.34
CA MET A 218 -38.92 17.55 74.71
C MET A 218 -37.57 17.73 75.42
N LYS A 219 -36.45 17.72 74.69
CA LYS A 219 -35.12 17.96 75.26
C LYS A 219 -34.92 19.43 75.67
N GLN A 220 -35.45 20.37 74.87
CA GLN A 220 -35.35 21.81 75.18
C GLN A 220 -36.20 22.22 76.39
N GLU A 221 -37.38 21.62 76.61
CA GLU A 221 -38.21 21.93 77.79
C GLU A 221 -37.64 21.38 79.11
N MET A 222 -36.76 20.37 79.06
CA MET A 222 -36.15 19.76 80.26
C MET A 222 -34.76 20.32 80.58
N GLY A 223 -34.22 21.25 79.79
CA GLY A 223 -32.94 21.92 80.06
C GLY A 223 -31.73 20.98 80.07
N LEU A 224 -31.73 19.95 79.22
CA LEU A 224 -30.61 19.05 78.96
C LEU A 224 -30.09 19.21 77.53
#